data_AF-A0A352Z7C3-F1
#
_entry.id   AF-A0A352Z7C3-F1
#
_cell.length_a   1.000
_cell.length_b   1.000
_cell.length_c   1.000
_cell.angle_alpha   90.00
_cell.angle_beta   90.00
_cell.angle_gamma   90.00
#
_symmetry.space_group_name_H-M   'P 1'
#
loop_
_entity.id
_entity.type
_entity.pdbx_description
1 polymer ?
#
loop_
_entity_poly.entity_id
_entity_poly.type
_entity_poly.pdbx_seq_one_letter_code
_entity_poly.pdbx_strand_id
1 'polypeptide(L)'
;MPAISPKLGEFLVKTTGSKDIDDAFHKVLADYLELKLKTLSEIIDGFQKKWGMSFDEFKENLKDGTLKKDAYSFDTEKDFWRWEEAETLIKHYEEIKNQWI
;
A
#
# COMPACT_ATOMS: atom_id res chain seq x y z
N MET A 1 -3.39 20.97 -18.14
CA MET A 1 -3.80 19.58 -17.82
C MET A 1 -3.36 18.69 -18.97
N PRO A 2 -2.72 17.54 -18.72
CA PRO A 2 -2.43 16.58 -19.79
C PRO A 2 -3.73 16.15 -20.46
N ALA A 3 -3.79 16.19 -21.79
CA ALA A 3 -4.98 15.78 -22.55
C ALA A 3 -5.07 14.25 -22.56
N ILE A 4 -6.18 13.72 -22.05
CA ILE A 4 -6.43 12.29 -22.05
C ILE A 4 -6.87 11.87 -23.45
N SER A 5 -6.30 10.79 -23.96
CA SER A 5 -6.67 10.31 -25.30
C SER A 5 -8.18 9.97 -25.33
N PRO A 6 -8.93 10.35 -26.37
CA PRO A 6 -10.36 10.08 -26.45
C PRO A 6 -10.71 8.60 -26.28
N LYS A 7 -9.86 7.70 -26.79
CA LYS A 7 -10.01 6.25 -26.65
C LYS A 7 -9.89 5.78 -25.20
N LEU A 8 -9.00 6.39 -24.43
CA LEU A 8 -8.84 6.11 -23.00
C LEU A 8 -10.09 6.56 -22.22
N GLY A 9 -10.60 7.76 -22.51
CA GLY A 9 -11.84 8.27 -21.91
C GLY A 9 -13.05 7.36 -22.18
N GLU A 10 -13.26 6.95 -23.43
CA GLU A 10 -14.34 6.02 -23.77
C GLU A 10 -14.21 4.66 -23.05
N PHE A 11 -12.98 4.14 -22.93
CA PHE A 11 -12.73 2.87 -22.25
C PHE A 11 -13.02 2.96 -20.74
N LEU A 12 -12.63 4.07 -20.10
CA LEU A 12 -12.92 4.35 -18.70
C LEU A 12 -14.42 4.44 -18.42
N VAL A 13 -15.16 5.19 -19.25
CA VAL A 13 -16.62 5.34 -19.14
C VAL A 13 -17.32 3.99 -19.29
N LYS A 14 -16.92 3.18 -20.29
CA LYS A 14 -17.49 1.84 -20.50
C LYS A 14 -17.19 0.87 -19.36
N THR A 15 -15.97 0.89 -18.84
CA THR A 15 -15.54 -0.06 -17.79
C THR A 15 -16.16 0.28 -16.44
N THR A 16 -16.36 1.57 -16.14
CA THR A 16 -16.92 2.03 -14.87
C THR A 16 -18.45 2.18 -14.89
N GLY A 17 -19.07 2.15 -16.08
CA GLY A 17 -20.51 2.43 -16.26
C GLY A 17 -20.89 3.88 -15.93
N SER A 18 -19.92 4.78 -15.83
CA SER A 18 -20.13 6.18 -15.46
C SER A 18 -20.70 6.99 -16.64
N LYS A 19 -21.37 8.11 -16.35
CA LYS A 19 -21.92 8.97 -17.39
C LYS A 19 -20.91 9.98 -17.95
N ASP A 20 -19.87 10.26 -17.18
CA ASP A 20 -18.87 11.28 -17.46
C ASP A 20 -17.46 10.72 -17.21
N ILE A 21 -16.46 11.28 -17.91
CA ILE A 21 -15.06 10.87 -17.82
C ILE A 21 -14.49 11.24 -16.44
N ASP A 22 -14.82 12.39 -15.88
CA ASP A 22 -14.35 12.80 -14.56
C ASP A 22 -14.87 11.85 -13.47
N ASP A 23 -16.15 11.45 -13.54
CA ASP A 23 -16.75 10.45 -12.63
C ASP A 23 -16.10 9.07 -12.79
N ALA A 24 -15.82 8.66 -14.03
CA ALA A 24 -15.11 7.41 -14.32
C ALA A 24 -13.67 7.43 -13.75
N PHE A 25 -12.95 8.54 -13.92
CA PHE A 25 -11.60 8.70 -13.39
C PHE A 25 -11.59 8.70 -11.86
N HIS A 26 -12.51 9.45 -11.25
CA HIS A 26 -12.60 9.52 -9.79
C HIS A 26 -12.86 8.14 -9.20
N LYS A 27 -13.78 7.36 -9.79
CA LYS A 27 -14.05 5.98 -9.37
C LYS A 27 -12.86 5.04 -9.52
N VAL A 28 -12.19 5.04 -10.69
CA VAL A 28 -11.05 4.13 -10.92
C VAL A 28 -9.89 4.48 -10.00
N LEU A 29 -9.62 5.78 -9.79
CA LEU A 29 -8.54 6.19 -8.90
C LEU A 29 -8.86 5.85 -7.44
N ALA A 30 -10.10 6.08 -7.00
CA ALA A 30 -10.56 5.72 -5.66
C ALA A 30 -10.43 4.20 -5.43
N ASP A 31 -10.97 3.38 -6.35
CA ASP A 31 -10.91 1.93 -6.26
C ASP A 31 -9.47 1.41 -6.28
N TYR A 32 -8.61 1.97 -7.14
CA TYR A 32 -7.18 1.65 -7.16
C TYR A 32 -6.50 1.95 -5.82
N LEU A 33 -6.74 3.14 -5.25
CA LEU A 33 -6.18 3.53 -3.96
C LEU A 33 -6.68 2.62 -2.84
N GLU A 34 -7.97 2.28 -2.83
CA GLU A 34 -8.56 1.38 -1.84
C GLU A 34 -7.98 -0.03 -1.93
N LEU A 35 -7.86 -0.59 -3.14
CA LEU A 35 -7.25 -1.90 -3.36
C LEU A 35 -5.78 -1.91 -2.94
N LYS A 36 -5.03 -0.85 -3.28
CA LYS A 36 -3.62 -0.72 -2.89
C LYS A 36 -3.44 -0.63 -1.38
N LEU A 37 -4.21 0.24 -0.71
CA LEU A 37 -4.18 0.37 0.75
C LEU A 37 -4.55 -0.94 1.44
N LYS A 38 -5.59 -1.62 0.95
CA LYS A 38 -5.99 -2.93 1.47
C LYS A 38 -4.87 -3.95 1.35
N THR A 39 -4.23 -4.03 0.18
CA THR A 39 -3.13 -4.97 -0.07
C THR A 39 -1.95 -4.71 0.86
N LEU A 40 -1.58 -3.44 1.05
CA LEU A 40 -0.51 -3.03 1.97
C LEU A 40 -0.86 -3.36 3.42
N SER A 41 -2.10 -3.11 3.83
CA SER A 41 -2.60 -3.47 5.15
C SER A 41 -2.54 -4.98 5.40
N GLU A 42 -2.88 -5.81 4.41
CA GLU A 42 -2.79 -7.27 4.51
C GLU A 42 -1.33 -7.75 4.62
N ILE A 43 -0.41 -7.09 3.91
CA ILE A 43 1.03 -7.36 4.02
C ILE A 43 1.54 -7.04 5.43
N ILE A 44 1.19 -5.86 5.95
CA ILE A 44 1.57 -5.42 7.30
C ILE A 44 1.01 -6.36 8.36
N ASP A 45 -0.29 -6.71 8.28
CA ASP A 45 -0.93 -7.66 9.19
C ASP A 45 -0.27 -9.06 9.11
N GLY A 46 0.11 -9.50 7.91
CA GLY A 46 0.87 -10.73 7.71
C GLY A 46 2.21 -10.73 8.45
N PHE A 47 2.94 -9.62 8.43
CA PHE A 47 4.18 -9.48 9.18
C PHE A 47 3.95 -9.38 10.69
N GLN A 48 2.94 -8.62 11.13
CA GLN A 48 2.54 -8.53 12.53
C GLN A 48 2.17 -9.90 13.11
N LYS A 49 1.46 -10.74 12.34
CA LYS A 49 1.16 -12.12 12.72
C LYS A 49 2.39 -13.03 12.71
N LYS A 50 3.29 -12.88 11.73
CA LYS A 50 4.53 -13.66 11.63
C LYS A 50 5.45 -13.42 12.83
N TRP A 51 5.57 -12.16 13.25
CA TRP A 51 6.48 -11.74 14.31
C TRP A 51 5.81 -11.58 15.68
N GLY A 52 4.48 -11.51 15.73
CA GLY A 52 3.70 -11.37 16.95
C GLY A 52 3.86 -10.01 17.65
N MET A 53 4.28 -8.98 16.90
CA MET A 53 4.60 -7.64 17.42
C MET A 53 4.35 -6.60 16.33
N SER A 54 4.35 -5.32 16.69
CA SER A 54 4.30 -4.20 15.74
C SER A 54 5.65 -3.99 15.03
N PHE A 55 5.67 -3.21 13.94
CA PHE A 55 6.91 -2.89 13.22
C PHE A 55 7.90 -2.14 14.10
N ASP A 56 7.41 -1.25 14.97
CA ASP A 56 8.25 -0.45 15.87
C ASP A 56 8.93 -1.36 16.92
N GLU A 57 8.15 -2.24 17.56
CA GLU A 57 8.68 -3.26 18.47
C GLU A 57 9.66 -4.21 17.75
N PHE A 58 9.38 -4.59 16.50
CA PHE A 58 10.29 -5.40 15.71
C PHE A 58 11.62 -4.68 15.46
N LYS A 59 11.57 -3.39 15.14
CA LYS A 59 12.75 -2.55 14.92
C LYS A 59 13.57 -2.35 16.19
N GLU A 60 12.93 -2.16 17.34
CA GLU A 60 13.61 -2.09 18.64
C GLU A 60 14.26 -3.43 19.00
N ASN A 61 13.53 -4.54 18.90
CA ASN A 61 14.05 -5.88 19.19
C ASN A 61 15.19 -6.30 18.25
N LEU A 62 15.18 -5.83 16.99
CA LEU A 62 16.27 -6.05 16.04
C LEU A 62 17.54 -5.29 16.44
N LYS A 63 17.40 -4.04 16.92
CA LYS A 63 18.52 -3.22 17.40
C LYS A 63 19.12 -3.76 18.70
N ASP A 64 18.26 -4.19 19.63
CA ASP A 64 18.69 -4.72 20.93
C ASP A 64 19.18 -6.17 20.84
N GLY A 65 19.03 -6.82 19.68
CA GLY A 65 19.44 -8.21 19.48
C GLY A 65 18.61 -9.21 20.29
N THR A 66 17.43 -8.80 20.77
CA THR A 66 16.52 -9.61 21.59
C THR A 66 15.55 -10.44 20.76
N LEU A 67 15.62 -10.33 19.44
CA LEU A 67 14.84 -11.12 18.50
C LEU A 67 15.07 -12.62 18.74
N LYS A 68 13.98 -13.35 19.01
CA LYS A 68 14.00 -14.80 19.29
C LYS A 68 14.53 -15.64 18.12
N LYS A 69 14.49 -15.10 16.91
CA LYS A 69 15.08 -15.67 15.69
C LYS A 69 16.40 -14.98 15.42
N ASP A 70 17.30 -15.70 14.75
CA ASP A 70 18.60 -15.18 14.32
C ASP A 70 18.42 -13.80 13.64
N ALA A 71 18.79 -12.75 14.38
CA ALA A 71 18.52 -11.36 14.04
C ALA A 71 19.18 -10.95 12.71
N TYR A 72 20.21 -11.69 12.29
CA TYR A 72 20.97 -11.49 11.06
C TYR A 72 20.70 -12.56 10.00
N SER A 73 19.61 -13.31 10.12
CA SER A 73 19.21 -14.18 9.03
C SER A 73 18.71 -13.36 7.84
N PHE A 74 19.05 -13.81 6.63
CA PHE A 74 18.58 -13.19 5.39
C PHE A 74 17.04 -13.11 5.32
N ASP A 75 16.31 -14.03 5.96
CA ASP A 75 14.84 -13.97 6.06
C ASP A 75 14.37 -12.80 6.93
N THR A 76 15.04 -12.56 8.07
CA THR A 76 14.75 -11.45 8.99
C THR A 76 14.99 -10.09 8.32
N GLU A 77 16.13 -9.94 7.63
CA GLU A 77 16.46 -8.69 6.93
C GLU A 77 15.48 -8.42 5.77
N LYS A 78 15.12 -9.46 5.02
CA LYS A 78 14.16 -9.36 3.92
C LYS A 78 12.77 -8.97 4.43
N ASP A 79 12.34 -9.55 5.55
CA ASP A 79 11.10 -9.17 6.20
C ASP A 79 11.14 -7.73 6.67
N PHE A 80 12.24 -7.30 7.30
CA PHE A 80 12.43 -5.91 7.75
C PHE A 80 12.24 -4.93 6.58
N TRP A 81 12.90 -5.16 5.45
CA TRP A 81 12.84 -4.26 4.29
C TRP A 81 11.46 -4.21 3.67
N ARG A 82 10.82 -5.38 3.51
CA ARG A 82 9.47 -5.47 2.92
C ARG A 82 8.41 -4.82 3.82
N TRP A 83 8.57 -4.95 5.13
CA TRP A 83 7.67 -4.35 6.08
C TRP A 83 7.86 -2.83 6.14
N GLU A 84 9.11 -2.35 6.17
CA GLU A 84 9.41 -0.91 6.13
C GLU A 84 8.88 -0.26 4.84
N GLU A 85 9.05 -0.94 3.70
CA GLU A 85 8.49 -0.50 2.42
C GLU A 85 6.96 -0.40 2.50
N ALA A 86 6.28 -1.41 3.05
CA ALA A 86 4.83 -1.42 3.18
C ALA A 86 4.32 -0.28 4.09
N GLU A 87 4.96 -0.06 5.24
CA GLU A 87 4.66 1.04 6.18
C GLU A 87 4.88 2.43 5.56
N THR A 88 5.85 2.55 4.66
CA THR A 88 6.12 3.81 3.95
C THR A 88 5.10 4.03 2.84
N LEU A 89 4.81 3.00 2.06
CA LEU A 89 3.85 3.07 0.95
C LEU A 89 2.43 3.32 1.43
N ILE A 90 2.01 2.71 2.56
CA ILE A 90 0.65 2.91 3.06
C ILE A 90 0.43 4.38 3.43
N LYS A 91 1.38 5.01 4.13
CA LYS A 91 1.34 6.45 4.46
C LYS A 91 1.28 7.32 3.21
N HIS A 92 2.08 6.98 2.19
CA HIS A 92 2.08 7.71 0.92
C HIS A 92 0.73 7.63 0.20
N TYR A 93 0.13 6.44 0.10
CA TYR A 93 -1.17 6.30 -0.54
C TYR A 93 -2.33 6.87 0.28
N GLU A 94 -2.24 6.85 1.62
CA GLU A 94 -3.20 7.54 2.50
C GLU A 94 -3.16 9.05 2.30
N GLU A 95 -1.96 9.64 2.18
CA GLU A 95 -1.81 11.07 1.88
C GLU A 95 -2.42 11.43 0.52
N ILE A 96 -2.14 10.63 -0.52
CA ILE A 96 -2.75 10.81 -1.84
C ILE A 96 -4.28 10.69 -1.77
N LYS A 97 -4.80 9.68 -1.06
CA LYS A 97 -6.24 9.48 -0.89
C LYS A 97 -6.89 10.69 -0.20
N ASN A 98 -6.27 11.23 0.83
CA ASN A 98 -6.77 12.41 1.55
C ASN A 98 -6.73 13.70 0.72
N GLN A 99 -5.80 13.82 -0.23
CA GLN A 99 -5.77 14.97 -1.16
C GLN A 99 -6.78 14.82 -2.31
N TRP A 100 -7.19 13.60 -2.62
CA TRP A 100 -8.09 13.29 -3.73
C TRP A 100 -9.58 13.31 -3.33
N ILE A 101 -9.88 13.01 -2.07
CA ILE A 101 -11.23 13.04 -1.47
C ILE A 101 -11.64 14.49 -1.14
#